data_AF-A0A7W1GB82-F1
#
_entry.id   AF-A0A7W1GB82-F1
#
_cell.length_a   1.000
_cell.length_b   1.000
_cell.length_c   1.000
_cell.angle_alpha   90.00
_cell.angle_beta   90.00
_cell.angle_gamma   90.00
#
_symmetry.space_group_name_H-M   'P 1'
#
loop_
_entity.id
_entity.type
_entity.pdbx_description
1 polymer ?
#
loop_
_entity_poly.entity_id
_entity_poly.type
_entity_poly.pdbx_seq_one_letter_code
_entity_poly.pdbx_strand_id
1 'polypeptide(L)'
;MACLIWGGQPSDAPPLELHYQFVGRRGAWWADAWNVAFKWLYDDFSAQTNQSKQATLAAELDKFVYREALALFLCSPQALYAVNKEVDFTGRPKE
;
A
#
# COMPACT_ATOMS: atom_id res chain seq x y z
N MET A 1 -9.28 0.99 10.98
CA MET A 1 -8.85 0.90 9.57
C MET A 1 -7.67 1.85 9.41
N ALA A 2 -6.44 1.34 9.46
CA ALA A 2 -5.24 2.16 9.38
C ALA A 2 -4.91 2.40 7.91
N CYS A 3 -5.05 3.66 7.47
CA CYS A 3 -4.59 4.12 6.17
C CYS A 3 -3.07 4.28 6.24
N LEU A 4 -2.32 3.46 5.51
CA LEU A 4 -0.90 3.68 5.28
C LEU A 4 -0.75 4.88 4.34
N ILE A 5 -0.63 6.09 4.90
CA ILE A 5 -0.34 7.30 4.14
C ILE A 5 1.18 7.40 4.02
N TRP A 6 1.74 6.80 2.96
CA TRP A 6 3.02 7.23 2.43
C TRP A 6 2.75 8.05 1.16
N GLY A 7 3.08 9.34 1.17
CA GLY A 7 3.17 10.17 -0.05
C GLY A 7 1.87 10.63 -0.71
N GLY A 8 0.74 10.69 0.00
CA GLY A 8 -0.50 11.29 -0.53
C GLY A 8 -1.17 10.49 -1.66
N GLN A 9 -0.96 9.16 -1.70
CA GLN A 9 -1.64 8.29 -2.65
C GLN A 9 -3.11 8.06 -2.29
N PRO A 10 -4.00 7.87 -3.28
CA PRO A 10 -5.44 7.71 -3.06
C PRO A 10 -5.74 6.49 -2.17
N SER A 11 -6.65 6.67 -1.22
CA SER A 11 -6.91 5.78 -0.08
C SER A 11 -7.60 4.45 -0.40
N ASP A 12 -7.87 4.14 -1.66
CA ASP A 12 -8.83 3.09 -1.99
C ASP A 12 -8.20 1.69 -2.09
N ALA A 13 -6.88 1.60 -2.27
CA ALA A 13 -6.14 0.33 -2.22
C ALA A 13 -4.63 0.44 -1.88
N PRO A 14 -4.22 1.14 -0.80
CA PRO A 14 -2.80 1.40 -0.51
C PRO A 14 -1.88 0.15 -0.44
N PRO A 15 -2.29 -1.02 0.10
CA PRO A 15 -1.44 -2.21 0.12
C PRO A 15 -1.13 -2.77 -1.28
N LEU A 16 -2.06 -2.62 -2.23
CA LEU A 16 -1.91 -3.18 -3.58
C LEU A 16 -0.94 -2.39 -4.44
N GLU A 17 -0.99 -1.06 -4.34
CA GLU A 17 0.00 -0.22 -5.00
C GLU A 17 1.39 -0.53 -4.44
N LEU A 18 1.52 -0.75 -3.12
CA LEU A 18 2.78 -1.20 -2.52
C LEU A 18 3.24 -2.56 -3.09
N HIS A 19 2.35 -3.54 -3.24
CA HIS A 19 2.68 -4.82 -3.88
C HIS A 19 3.26 -4.61 -5.28
N TYR A 20 2.69 -3.71 -6.10
CA TYR A 20 3.24 -3.39 -7.42
C TYR A 20 4.63 -2.75 -7.35
N GLN A 21 4.85 -1.82 -6.42
CA GLN A 21 6.13 -1.13 -6.31
C GLN A 21 7.30 -2.07 -5.96
N PHE A 22 7.04 -3.17 -5.25
CA PHE A 22 8.06 -4.17 -4.88
C PHE A 22 8.14 -5.36 -5.85
N VAL A 23 6.99 -5.88 -6.32
CA VAL A 23 6.89 -7.15 -7.07
C VAL A 23 6.70 -6.92 -8.57
N GLY A 24 6.13 -5.78 -8.97
CA GLY A 24 5.94 -5.42 -10.38
C GLY A 24 7.28 -5.11 -11.06
N ARG A 25 7.47 -5.59 -12.29
CA ARG A 25 8.72 -5.39 -13.08
C ARG A 25 9.12 -3.93 -13.31
N ARG A 26 8.19 -2.99 -13.13
CA ARG A 26 8.43 -1.55 -13.29
C ARG A 26 8.15 -0.78 -12.00
N GLY A 27 8.02 -1.49 -10.88
CA GLY A 27 7.90 -0.88 -9.56
C GLY A 27 9.17 -0.13 -9.18
N ALA A 28 9.02 0.94 -8.41
CA ALA A 28 10.13 1.80 -8.01
C ALA A 28 11.17 1.09 -7.13
N TRP A 29 10.77 0.02 -6.45
CA TRP A 29 11.61 -0.76 -5.53
C TRP A 29 11.73 -2.21 -5.97
N TRP A 30 11.60 -2.45 -7.28
CA TRP A 30 11.59 -3.79 -7.85
C TRP A 30 12.87 -4.55 -7.48
N ALA A 31 12.69 -5.70 -6.81
CA ALA A 31 13.77 -6.56 -6.30
C ALA A 31 14.01 -7.80 -7.17
N ASP A 32 13.75 -7.71 -8.49
CA ASP A 32 13.86 -8.81 -9.46
C ASP A 32 12.95 -10.03 -9.19
N ALA A 33 11.92 -9.86 -8.37
CA ALA A 33 10.94 -10.91 -8.02
C ALA A 33 9.79 -11.05 -9.05
N TRP A 34 10.10 -10.97 -10.34
CA TRP A 34 9.07 -10.96 -11.38
C TRP A 34 8.31 -12.29 -11.47
N ASN A 35 6.98 -12.20 -11.41
CA ASN A 35 6.08 -13.34 -11.57
C ASN A 35 4.98 -13.00 -12.58
N VAL A 36 4.83 -13.81 -13.64
CA VAL A 36 3.83 -13.59 -14.69
C VAL A 36 2.39 -13.70 -14.17
N ALA A 37 2.14 -14.55 -13.18
CA ALA A 37 0.81 -14.70 -12.57
C ALA A 37 0.45 -13.46 -11.73
N PHE A 38 1.42 -12.89 -11.01
CA PHE A 38 1.22 -11.59 -10.33
C PHE A 38 0.80 -10.52 -11.34
N LYS A 39 1.48 -10.44 -12.48
CA LYS A 39 1.15 -9.46 -13.53
C LYS A 39 -0.30 -9.58 -13.99
N TRP A 40 -0.75 -10.79 -14.31
CA TRP A 40 -2.13 -11.01 -14.77
C TRP A 40 -3.16 -10.62 -13.72
N LEU A 41 -2.96 -11.02 -12.47
CA LEU A 41 -3.85 -10.64 -11.37
C LEU A 41 -3.88 -9.12 -11.16
N TYR A 42 -2.74 -8.45 -11.27
CA TYR A 42 -2.64 -7.01 -11.12
C TYR A 42 -3.28 -6.26 -12.29
N ASP A 43 -3.07 -6.73 -13.53
CA ASP A 43 -3.72 -6.17 -14.72
C ASP A 43 -5.25 -6.26 -14.58
N ASP A 44 -5.79 -7.42 -14.18
CA ASP A 44 -7.22 -7.63 -13.98
C ASP A 44 -7.80 -6.73 -12.87
N PHE A 45 -7.06 -6.58 -11.77
CA PHE A 45 -7.41 -5.65 -10.69
C PHE A 45 -7.45 -4.20 -11.18
N SER A 46 -6.40 -3.74 -11.88
CA SER A 46 -6.26 -2.35 -12.33
C SER A 46 -7.27 -1.94 -13.41
N ALA A 47 -7.72 -2.89 -14.22
CA ALA A 47 -8.74 -2.66 -15.23
C ALA A 47 -10.18 -2.64 -14.66
N GLN A 48 -10.37 -3.04 -13.40
CA GLN A 48 -11.69 -3.18 -12.81
C GLN A 48 -12.28 -1.84 -12.36
N THR A 49 -13.48 -1.52 -12.84
CA THR A 49 -14.23 -0.29 -12.48
C THR A 49 -15.33 -0.53 -11.46
N ASN A 50 -15.75 -1.79 -11.26
CA ASN A 50 -16.72 -2.15 -10.23
C ASN A 50 -16.01 -2.35 -8.88
N GLN A 51 -16.36 -1.52 -7.89
CA GLN A 51 -15.73 -1.51 -6.57
C GLN A 51 -15.80 -2.86 -5.83
N SER A 52 -16.93 -3.59 -5.91
CA SER A 52 -17.06 -4.88 -5.25
C SER A 52 -16.16 -5.93 -5.88
N LYS A 53 -16.06 -5.95 -7.22
CA LYS A 53 -15.15 -6.85 -7.93
C LYS A 53 -13.69 -6.49 -7.67
N GLN A 54 -13.38 -5.19 -7.61
CA GLN A 54 -12.06 -4.68 -7.31
C GLN A 54 -11.60 -5.10 -5.91
N ALA A 55 -12.50 -5.05 -4.91
CA ALA A 55 -12.21 -5.54 -3.56
C ALA A 55 -11.97 -7.06 -3.50
N THR A 56 -12.69 -7.85 -4.29
CA THR A 56 -12.44 -9.30 -4.39
C THR A 56 -11.06 -9.58 -4.99
N LEU A 57 -10.74 -8.96 -6.13
CA LEU A 57 -9.44 -9.11 -6.79
C LEU A 57 -8.29 -8.63 -5.91
N ALA A 58 -8.49 -7.56 -5.13
CA ALA A 58 -7.54 -7.08 -4.14
C ALA A 58 -7.19 -8.15 -3.11
N ALA A 59 -8.20 -8.81 -2.54
CA ALA A 59 -8.00 -9.87 -1.56
C ALA A 59 -7.34 -11.12 -2.17
N GLU A 60 -7.62 -11.44 -3.44
CA GLU A 60 -6.96 -12.53 -4.15
C GLU A 60 -5.48 -12.24 -4.41
N LEU A 61 -5.16 -11.02 -4.83
CA LEU A 61 -3.80 -10.59 -5.08
C LEU A 61 -2.96 -10.56 -3.80
N ASP A 62 -3.51 -10.07 -2.70
CA ASP A 62 -2.85 -10.09 -1.39
C ASP A 62 -2.55 -11.52 -0.91
N LYS A 63 -3.54 -12.43 -1.04
CA LYS A 63 -3.35 -13.86 -0.74
C LYS A 63 -2.28 -14.49 -1.63
N PHE A 64 -2.22 -14.12 -2.91
CA PHE A 64 -1.22 -14.64 -3.85
C PHE A 64 0.19 -14.21 -3.42
N VAL A 65 0.41 -12.91 -3.18
CA VAL A 65 1.70 -12.39 -2.72
C VAL A 65 2.15 -13.06 -1.43
N TYR A 66 1.24 -13.28 -0.49
CA TYR A 66 1.52 -13.99 0.76
C TYR A 66 1.90 -15.47 0.52
N ARG A 67 1.12 -16.21 -0.28
CA ARG A 67 1.35 -17.64 -0.54
C ARG A 67 2.66 -17.92 -1.26
N GLU A 68 2.99 -17.09 -2.23
CA GLU A 68 4.21 -17.20 -3.03
C GLU A 68 5.42 -16.53 -2.36
N ALA A 69 5.23 -15.95 -1.17
CA ALA A 69 6.25 -15.23 -0.41
C ALA A 69 7.00 -14.16 -1.22
N LEU A 70 6.30 -13.47 -2.13
CA LEU A 70 6.90 -12.47 -3.03
C LEU A 70 7.30 -11.20 -2.28
N ALA A 71 6.61 -10.89 -1.19
CA ALA A 71 6.96 -9.83 -0.24
C ALA A 71 6.37 -10.17 1.14
N LEU A 72 7.16 -9.98 2.20
CA LEU A 72 6.72 -10.17 3.59
C LEU A 72 6.69 -8.81 4.31
N PHE A 73 5.49 -8.31 4.57
CA PHE A 73 5.29 -7.11 5.37
C PHE A 73 5.28 -7.49 6.86
N LEU A 74 6.38 -7.20 7.55
CA LEU A 74 6.59 -7.63 8.94
C LEU A 74 5.82 -6.80 9.96
N CYS A 75 5.68 -5.50 9.72
CA CYS A 75 5.01 -4.59 10.63
C CYS A 75 4.39 -3.39 9.89
N SER A 76 3.39 -2.79 10.52
CA SER A 76 2.85 -1.48 10.15
C SER A 76 3.26 -0.49 11.24
N PRO A 77 4.42 0.19 11.10
CA PRO A 77 4.92 1.07 12.14
C PRO A 77 4.01 2.29 12.30
N GLN A 78 3.81 2.72 13.55
CA GLN A 78 3.14 3.99 13.82
C GLN A 78 4.13 5.14 13.59
N ALA A 79 3.64 6.21 12.96
CA ALA A 79 4.44 7.41 12.81
C ALA A 79 4.66 8.06 14.19
N LEU A 80 5.92 8.18 14.60
CA LEU A 80 6.31 8.76 15.88
C LEU A 80 7.14 10.02 15.61
N TYR A 81 6.67 11.15 16.13
CA TYR A 81 7.36 12.43 16.02
C TYR A 81 7.53 13.02 17.42
N ALA A 82 8.74 13.50 17.72
CA ALA A 82 9.01 14.33 18.89
C ALA A 82 9.05 15.79 18.44
N VAL A 83 8.36 16.66 19.17
CA VAL A 83 8.42 18.10 18.94
C VAL A 83 8.81 18.85 20.19
N ASN A 84 9.29 20.07 20.02
CA ASN A 84 9.53 20.97 21.13
C ASN A 84 8.20 21.24 21.87
N LYS A 85 8.26 21.29 23.20
CA LYS A 85 7.11 21.63 24.07
C LYS A 85 6.40 22.94 23.72
N GLU A 86 7.09 23.84 23.01
CA GLU A 86 6.53 25.13 22.59
C GLU A 86 5.65 25.04 21.34
N VAL A 87 5.72 23.94 20.59
CA VAL A 87 4.91 23.73 19.38
C VAL A 87 3.46 23.50 19.77
N ASP A 88 2.58 24.36 19.27
CA ASP A 88 1.12 24.22 19.43
C ASP A 88 0.50 23.69 18.12
N PHE A 89 -0.03 22.47 18.19
CA PHE A 89 -0.72 21.83 17.06
C PHE A 89 -2.20 22.19 16.95
N THR A 90 -2.75 22.91 17.94
CA THR A 90 -4.17 23.28 17.94
C THR A 90 -4.45 24.51 17.07
N GLY A 91 -3.40 25.22 16.65
CA GLY A 91 -3.50 26.45 15.86
C GLY A 91 -4.18 27.60 16.60
N ARG A 92 -4.37 27.48 17.92
CA ARG A 92 -4.95 28.54 18.75
C ARG A 92 -3.85 29.53 19.14
N PRO A 93 -4.14 30.83 19.21
CA PRO A 93 -3.19 31.77 19.81
C PRO A 93 -2.99 31.40 21.28
N LYS A 94 -1.74 31.38 21.76
CA LYS A 94 -1.46 31.35 23.20
C LYS A 94 -1.87 32.72 23.76
N GLU A 95 -2.85 32.75 24.67
CA GLU A 95 -3.25 33.94 25.44
C GLU A 95 -2.14 34.39 26.41
#